data_AF-F7YUW5-F1
#
_entry.id   AF-F7YUW5-F1
#
_cell.length_a   1.000
_cell.length_b   1.000
_cell.length_c   1.000
_cell.angle_alpha   90.00
_cell.angle_beta   90.00
_cell.angle_gamma   90.00
#
_symmetry.space_group_name_H-M   'P 1'
#
loop_
_entity.id
_entity.type
_entity.pdbx_description
1 polymer ?
#
loop_
_entity_poly.entity_id
_entity_poly.type
_entity_poly.pdbx_seq_one_letter_code
_entity_poly.pdbx_strand_id
1 'polypeptide(L)'
;MAETDVMISNISTREADVYVWIYDFQGKILKELSGTISPKATAYVSLYDELDVETVGVIDIRSTEPLIIAVEYIRDGKSWSIKNIVNWYTTTNW
;
A
#
# COMPACT_ATOMS: atom_id res chain seq x y z
N MET A 1 -15.96 12.07 7.16
CA MET A 1 -14.49 11.88 7.31
C MET A 1 -14.11 10.76 6.36
N ALA A 2 -13.02 10.91 5.60
CA ALA A 2 -12.57 9.88 4.69
C ALA A 2 -11.31 9.24 5.25
N GLU A 3 -11.32 7.91 5.37
CA GLU A 3 -10.18 7.12 5.83
C GLU A 3 -9.66 6.32 4.63
N THR A 4 -8.35 6.34 4.42
CA THR A 4 -7.71 5.55 3.37
C THR A 4 -6.70 4.63 4.00
N ASP A 5 -6.86 3.33 3.75
CA ASP A 5 -5.96 2.30 4.25
C ASP A 5 -5.37 1.52 3.08
N VAL A 6 -4.10 1.14 3.21
CA VAL A 6 -3.41 0.25 2.29
C VAL A 6 -3.23 -1.11 2.97
N MET A 7 -3.77 -2.14 2.35
CA MET A 7 -3.59 -3.53 2.77
C MET A 7 -2.48 -4.16 1.95
N ILE A 8 -1.48 -4.72 2.62
CA ILE A 8 -0.32 -5.36 2.02
C ILE A 8 -0.29 -6.83 2.42
N SER A 9 -0.55 -7.73 1.47
CA SER A 9 -0.67 -9.17 1.74
C SER A 9 0.51 -9.94 1.18
N ASN A 10 1.22 -10.65 2.07
CA ASN A 10 2.23 -11.62 1.70
C ASN A 10 1.57 -12.96 1.38
N ILE A 11 1.35 -13.22 0.09
CA ILE A 11 0.78 -14.48 -0.38
C ILE A 11 1.83 -15.58 -0.54
N SER A 12 3.12 -15.30 -0.31
CA SER A 12 4.18 -16.29 -0.44
C SER A 12 4.17 -17.29 0.73
N THR A 13 5.06 -18.27 0.66
CA THR A 13 5.33 -19.21 1.77
C THR A 13 6.53 -18.79 2.62
N ARG A 14 7.15 -17.64 2.33
CA ARG A 14 8.31 -17.08 3.02
C ARG A 14 7.95 -15.78 3.72
N GLU A 15 8.73 -15.38 4.71
CA GLU A 15 8.61 -14.03 5.27
C GLU A 15 9.05 -13.00 4.22
N ALA A 16 8.36 -11.87 4.17
CA ALA A 16 8.67 -10.77 3.28
C ALA A 16 9.19 -9.57 4.06
N ASP A 17 10.37 -9.06 3.71
CA ASP A 17 10.83 -7.75 4.16
C ASP A 17 10.16 -6.69 3.30
N VAL A 18 9.49 -5.72 3.92
CA VAL A 18 8.70 -4.71 3.22
C VAL A 18 9.15 -3.32 3.63
N TYR A 19 9.30 -2.45 2.63
CA TYR A 19 9.64 -1.05 2.79
C TYR A 19 8.60 -0.20 2.07
N VAL A 20 8.08 0.81 2.77
CA VAL A 20 7.00 1.67 2.29
C VAL A 20 7.41 3.12 2.44
N TRP A 21 7.29 3.87 1.35
CA TRP A 21 7.47 5.32 1.33
C TRP A 21 6.18 5.99 0.87
N ILE A 22 5.75 7.00 1.62
CA ILE A 22 4.61 7.84 1.28
C ILE A 22 5.16 9.21 0.88
N TYR A 23 4.79 9.67 -0.30
CA TYR A 23 5.21 10.94 -0.87
C TYR A 23 4.01 11.86 -1.06
N ASP A 24 4.23 13.17 -0.94
CA ASP A 24 3.28 14.16 -1.47
C ASP A 24 3.34 14.22 -3.01
N PHE A 25 2.44 15.02 -3.60
CA PHE A 25 2.36 15.22 -5.06
C PHE A 25 3.63 15.84 -5.68
N GLN A 26 4.52 16.41 -4.87
CA GLN A 26 5.80 16.99 -5.30
C GLN A 26 6.96 15.99 -5.16
N GLY A 27 6.70 14.79 -4.66
CA GLY A 27 7.72 13.76 -4.45
C GLY A 27 8.51 13.93 -3.15
N LYS A 28 8.06 14.76 -2.20
CA LYS A 28 8.66 14.84 -0.87
C LYS A 28 8.17 13.67 -0.02
N ILE A 29 9.10 13.01 0.66
CA ILE A 29 8.77 11.93 1.61
C ILE A 29 8.04 12.52 2.82
N LEU A 30 6.83 12.02 3.05
CA LEU A 30 5.99 12.32 4.21
C LEU A 30 6.21 11.29 5.32
N LYS A 31 6.38 10.02 4.96
CA LYS A 31 6.56 8.92 5.91
C LYS A 31 7.32 7.76 5.29
N GLU A 32 8.12 7.09 6.12
CA GLU A 32 8.83 5.86 5.80
C GLU A 32 8.47 4.79 6.82
N LEU A 33 8.17 3.59 6.35
CA LEU A 33 7.88 2.43 7.17
C LEU A 33 8.70 1.25 6.65
N SER A 34 9.15 0.40 7.58
CA SER A 34 9.76 -0.88 7.23
C SER A 34 9.39 -1.93 8.27
N GLY A 35 9.39 -3.19 7.85
CA GLY A 35 9.11 -4.32 8.73
C GLY A 35 9.01 -5.62 7.94
N THR A 36 8.60 -6.68 8.62
CA THR A 36 8.36 -7.97 7.99
C THR A 36 6.87 -8.31 7.98
N ILE A 37 6.45 -9.07 6.96
CA ILE A 37 5.11 -9.67 6.89
C ILE A 37 5.29 -11.18 6.82
N SER A 38 4.78 -11.87 7.84
CA SER A 38 4.80 -13.33 7.92
C SER A 38 4.15 -14.00 6.68
N PRO A 39 4.53 -15.24 6.35
CA PRO A 39 3.86 -16.00 5.30
C PRO A 39 2.35 -16.01 5.49
N LYS A 40 1.60 -15.79 4.39
CA LYS A 40 0.12 -15.81 4.37
C LYS A 40 -0.54 -14.78 5.29
N ALA A 41 0.16 -13.71 5.66
CA ALA A 41 -0.37 -12.63 6.49
C ALA A 41 -0.61 -11.34 5.69
N THR A 42 -1.41 -10.45 6.29
CA THR A 42 -1.73 -9.11 5.75
C THR A 42 -1.40 -8.06 6.79
N ALA A 43 -0.66 -7.03 6.37
CA ALA A 43 -0.42 -5.82 7.12
C ALA A 43 -1.33 -4.68 6.63
N TYR A 44 -1.59 -3.72 7.50
CA TYR A 44 -2.42 -2.55 7.23
C TYR A 44 -1.60 -1.29 7.49
N VAL A 45 -1.61 -0.37 6.54
CA VAL A 45 -1.00 0.95 6.67
C VAL A 45 -2.11 1.98 6.51
N SER A 46 -2.47 2.65 7.60
CA SER A 46 -3.37 3.78 7.51
C SER A 46 -2.64 4.99 6.93
N LEU A 47 -3.33 5.71 6.06
CA LEU A 47 -2.88 6.98 5.48
C LEU A 47 -3.66 8.17 6.06
N TYR A 48 -4.54 7.91 7.02
CA TYR A 48 -5.47 8.91 7.55
C TYR A 48 -4.75 10.04 8.31
N ASP A 49 -3.69 9.72 9.07
CA ASP A 49 -2.96 10.73 9.85
C ASP A 49 -1.91 11.47 9.00
N GLU A 50 -1.58 10.92 7.83
CA GLU A 50 -0.43 11.33 7.01
C GLU A 50 -0.82 12.16 5.79
N LEU A 51 -2.04 11.99 5.29
CA LEU A 51 -2.56 12.74 4.15
C LEU A 51 -3.50 13.82 4.67
N ASP A 52 -3.00 15.05 4.72
CA ASP A 52 -3.87 16.21 4.87
C ASP A 52 -4.86 16.23 3.69
N VAL A 53 -6.10 16.63 3.96
CA VAL A 53 -7.34 16.31 3.21
C VAL A 53 -7.32 16.76 1.73
N GLU A 54 -6.31 17.52 1.32
CA GLU A 54 -6.19 18.12 -0.01
C GLU A 54 -5.09 17.52 -0.90
N THR A 55 -4.36 16.51 -0.44
CA THR A 55 -3.17 16.02 -1.16
C THR A 55 -3.33 14.66 -1.83
N VAL A 56 -3.03 14.62 -3.14
CA VAL A 56 -2.72 13.37 -3.86
C VAL A 56 -1.36 12.88 -3.38
N GLY A 57 -1.30 11.69 -2.82
CA GLY A 57 -0.06 11.03 -2.41
C GLY A 57 0.32 9.88 -3.34
N VAL A 58 1.62 9.61 -3.44
CA VAL A 58 2.15 8.40 -4.10
C VAL A 58 2.72 7.47 -3.01
N ILE A 59 2.45 6.18 -3.13
CA ILE A 59 3.04 5.16 -2.26
C ILE A 59 3.98 4.26 -3.08
N ASP A 60 5.25 4.18 -2.67
CA ASP A 60 6.22 3.20 -3.18
C ASP A 60 6.32 2.06 -2.18
N ILE A 61 6.07 0.83 -2.63
CA ILE A 61 6.14 -0.38 -1.81
C ILE A 61 7.14 -1.31 -2.47
N ARG A 62 8.19 -1.68 -1.72
CA ARG A 62 9.21 -2.63 -2.14
C ARG A 62 9.23 -3.82 -1.21
N SER A 63 9.53 -4.99 -1.77
CA SER A 63 9.49 -6.24 -1.03
C SER A 63 10.46 -7.28 -1.57
N THR A 64 10.98 -8.13 -0.68
CA THR A 64 11.78 -9.31 -1.06
C THR A 64 10.93 -10.43 -1.66
N GLU A 65 9.62 -10.44 -1.40
CA GLU A 65 8.65 -11.39 -1.95
C GLU A 65 7.53 -10.69 -2.77
N PRO A 66 6.86 -11.40 -3.69
CA PRO A 66 5.65 -10.90 -4.33
C PRO A 66 4.53 -10.59 -3.32
N LEU A 67 3.95 -9.40 -3.41
CA LEU A 67 2.86 -8.93 -2.56
C LEU A 67 1.58 -8.68 -3.37
N ILE A 68 0.43 -8.83 -2.72
CA ILE A 68 -0.84 -8.28 -3.21
C ILE A 68 -1.13 -6.99 -2.43
N ILE A 69 -1.48 -5.93 -3.14
CA ILE A 69 -1.79 -4.63 -2.57
C ILE A 69 -3.26 -4.30 -2.85
N ALA A 70 -4.00 -3.91 -1.83
CA ALA A 70 -5.33 -3.34 -1.97
C ALA A 70 -5.39 -1.98 -1.27
N VAL A 71 -6.18 -1.06 -1.83
CA VAL A 71 -6.46 0.23 -1.21
C VAL A 71 -7.93 0.26 -0.85
N GLU A 72 -8.22 0.54 0.40
CA GLU A 72 -9.58 0.74 0.90
C GLU A 72 -9.79 2.23 1.15
N TYR A 73 -10.87 2.75 0.57
CA TYR A 73 -11.32 4.12 0.77
C TYR A 73 -12.67 4.09 1.48
N ILE A 74 -12.71 4.57 2.70
CA ILE A 74 -13.91 4.66 3.51
C ILE A 74 -14.39 6.10 3.50
N ARG A 75 -15.60 6.35 2.99
CA ARG A 75 -16.24 7.68 3.04
C ARG A 75 -17.64 7.55 3.59
N ASP A 76 -17.94 8.32 4.64
CA ASP A 76 -19.26 8.39 5.27
C ASP A 76 -19.80 7.00 5.68
N GLY A 77 -18.91 6.14 6.21
CA GLY A 77 -19.23 4.78 6.65
C GLY A 77 -19.39 3.74 5.52
N LYS A 78 -19.13 4.12 4.27
CA LYS A 78 -19.15 3.21 3.11
C LYS A 78 -17.72 2.93 2.65
N SER A 79 -17.34 1.65 2.65
CA SER A 79 -16.06 1.18 2.12
C SER A 79 -16.13 0.97 0.61
N TRP A 80 -15.10 1.44 -0.09
CA TRP A 80 -14.81 1.20 -1.48
C TRP A 80 -13.40 0.60 -1.56
N SER A 81 -13.28 -0.66 -1.99
CA SER A 81 -11.97 -1.30 -2.14
C SER A 81 -11.54 -1.32 -3.60
N ILE A 82 -10.36 -0.76 -3.88
CA ILE A 82 -9.65 -0.94 -5.14
C ILE A 82 -8.66 -2.08 -4.90
N LYS A 83 -8.99 -3.26 -5.44
CA LYS A 83 -8.11 -4.42 -5.41
C LYS A 83 -7.24 -4.41 -6.66
N ASN A 84 -6.01 -3.92 -6.53
CA ASN A 84 -5.01 -4.10 -7.58
C ASN A 84 -4.44 -5.52 -7.46
N ILE A 85 -5.10 -6.48 -8.13
CA ILE A 85 -4.47 -7.76 -8.45
C ILE A 85 -3.48 -7.47 -9.58
N VAL A 86 -2.31 -6.96 -9.22
CA VAL A 86 -1.22 -6.70 -10.17
C VAL A 86 -0.70 -8.03 -10.68
N ASN A 87 -1.19 -8.47 -11.84
CA ASN A 87 -0.68 -9.63 -12.55
C ASN A 87 0.50 -9.22 -13.45
N TRP A 88 1.51 -8.55 -12.90
CA TRP A 88 2.54 -7.85 -13.70
C TRP A 88 3.95 -8.38 -13.52
N TYR A 89 4.15 -9.66 -13.83
CA TYR A 89 5.48 -10.17 -14.18
C TYR A 89 5.64 -10.53 -15.66
N THR A 90 4.65 -10.28 -16.52
CA THR A 90 4.81 -10.57 -17.96
C THR A 90 4.09 -9.54 -18.83
N THR A 91 4.80 -9.04 -19.84
CA THR A 91 4.29 -8.40 -21.07
C THR A 91 3.88 -6.93 -21.07
N THR A 92 4.70 -6.01 -20.55
CA THR A 92 4.65 -4.65 -21.10
C THR A 92 6.06 -4.10 -21.25
N ASN A 93 6.53 -4.10 -22.50
CA ASN A 93 7.67 -3.31 -22.90
C ASN A 93 7.18 -1.88 -23.02
N TRP A 94 7.51 -1.06 -22.04
CA TRP A 94 7.77 0.35 -22.30
C TRP A 94 9.14 0.48 -22.96
#